data_AF-A0A399GD90-F1
#
_entry.id   AF-A0A399GD90-F1
#
_cell.length_a   1.000
_cell.length_b   1.000
_cell.length_c   1.000
_cell.angle_alpha   90.00
_cell.angle_beta   90.00
_cell.angle_gamma   90.00
#
_symmetry.space_group_name_H-M   'P 1'
#
loop_
_entity.id
_entity.type
_entity.pdbx_description
1 polymer ?
#
loop_
_entity_poly.entity_id
_entity_poly.type
_entity_poly.pdbx_seq_one_letter_code
_entity_poly.pdbx_strand_id
1 'polypeptide(L)'
;MWYLRGIGNSTTVVGQGALVRTSPTSMGSPFNKYWPAERDIVLFSFASLIYIRNEECEQVVSNETSSTCPQAPLAVECRLWPTIRTITASIDLSELQEHVIDSQPLEFVPYSSYGRARSPLDSWLSIPDKVLRDGEWEPCTASLTYTPDTPVPISNYTLWFSSVEPEPSDLRWWAGDCIFWVPTGIGNAFSSFLDELYLDKVMAGAYGPSATMSTMGDVWIKRLYSNGAATVDTVETNFRQLAKSINTFMRNNNSTVDAAFEAKTIYATGSANKTETCILVQWAWLSFSASLVLLTVVFLSLTVWKTRGAHGLEAAKGVWKSSILAVLFSGLNERARRDCGAPGKKSEMIQCAEGIKVALNPTEHGWRLTRG
;
A
#
# COMPACT_ATOMS: atom_id res chain seq x y z
N MET A 1 -27.24 -0.54 39.00
CA MET A 1 -27.66 -1.09 37.69
C MET A 1 -27.91 0.09 36.77
N TRP A 2 -27.18 0.18 35.66
CA TRP A 2 -27.32 1.25 34.67
C TRP A 2 -28.10 0.71 33.46
N TYR A 3 -28.95 1.54 32.85
CA TYR A 3 -29.70 1.19 31.65
C TYR A 3 -29.83 2.41 30.74
N LEU A 4 -29.94 2.18 29.43
CA LEU A 4 -30.13 3.22 28.42
C LEU A 4 -31.61 3.36 28.06
N ARG A 5 -32.21 4.48 28.45
CA ARG A 5 -33.60 4.79 28.14
C ARG A 5 -33.73 5.09 26.63
N GLY A 6 -34.58 4.36 25.91
CA GLY A 6 -34.80 4.55 24.47
C GLY A 6 -34.49 3.35 23.57
N ILE A 7 -33.76 2.35 24.08
CA ILE A 7 -33.41 1.10 23.36
C ILE A 7 -34.26 -0.10 23.88
N GLY A 8 -35.43 0.16 24.46
CA GLY A 8 -36.34 -0.86 24.99
C GLY A 8 -35.82 -1.64 26.23
N ASN A 9 -36.56 -2.69 26.62
CA ASN A 9 -36.27 -3.55 27.79
C ASN A 9 -34.96 -4.36 27.67
N SER A 10 -34.31 -4.33 26.50
CA SER A 10 -33.04 -5.00 26.22
C SER A 10 -31.83 -4.34 26.89
N THR A 11 -31.98 -3.17 27.52
CA THR A 11 -30.85 -2.45 28.16
C THR A 11 -30.52 -2.90 29.59
N THR A 12 -31.18 -3.95 30.08
CA THR A 12 -30.82 -4.65 31.33
C THR A 12 -29.52 -5.48 31.22
N VAL A 13 -28.81 -5.39 30.09
CA VAL A 13 -27.63 -6.21 29.72
C VAL A 13 -26.53 -6.23 30.76
N VAL A 14 -26.47 -5.20 31.60
CA VAL A 14 -25.66 -5.23 32.81
C VAL A 14 -26.32 -6.12 33.86
N GLY A 15 -26.11 -7.42 33.75
CA GLY A 15 -26.57 -8.36 34.77
C GLY A 15 -26.62 -9.81 34.34
N GLN A 16 -26.72 -10.09 33.03
CA GLN A 16 -26.77 -11.46 32.49
C GLN A 16 -25.40 -11.94 31.97
N GLY A 17 -24.31 -11.64 32.67
CA GLY A 17 -22.96 -12.07 32.31
C GLY A 17 -22.29 -11.30 31.17
N ALA A 18 -23.03 -10.47 30.43
CA ALA A 18 -22.49 -9.58 29.40
C ALA A 18 -21.97 -8.26 29.99
N LEU A 19 -20.81 -7.82 29.51
CA LEU A 19 -20.22 -6.50 29.75
C LEU A 19 -20.79 -5.43 28.81
N VAL A 20 -21.16 -5.83 27.58
CA VAL A 20 -21.70 -4.95 26.52
C VAL A 20 -22.71 -5.68 25.66
N ARG A 21 -23.76 -4.97 25.25
CA ARG A 21 -24.55 -5.28 24.06
C ARG A 21 -24.73 -3.99 23.26
N THR A 22 -24.47 -4.08 21.97
CA THR A 22 -24.76 -3.02 21.01
C THR A 22 -26.17 -3.17 20.47
N SER A 23 -26.85 -2.06 20.22
CA SER A 23 -28.23 -2.07 19.73
C SER A 23 -28.46 -0.98 18.71
N PRO A 24 -29.31 -1.23 17.70
CA PRO A 24 -29.57 -0.26 16.65
C PRO A 24 -30.28 0.97 17.23
N THR A 25 -29.99 2.16 16.69
CA THR A 25 -30.70 3.40 17.08
C THR A 25 -31.79 3.82 16.09
N SER A 26 -32.09 2.96 15.11
CA SER A 26 -33.12 3.20 14.08
C SER A 26 -34.53 3.43 14.66
N MET A 27 -34.84 2.90 15.85
CA MET A 27 -36.12 3.10 16.53
C MET A 27 -36.14 4.32 17.47
N GLY A 28 -35.03 5.07 17.56
CA GLY A 28 -34.88 6.20 18.46
C GLY A 28 -33.51 6.21 19.13
N SER A 29 -32.82 7.34 19.03
CA SER A 29 -31.56 7.56 19.74
C SER A 29 -31.81 7.83 21.22
N PRO A 30 -31.09 7.13 22.13
CA PRO A 30 -31.14 7.38 23.57
C PRO A 30 -30.46 8.72 23.94
N PHE A 31 -29.76 9.35 23.00
CA PHE A 31 -29.04 10.62 23.15
C PHE A 31 -29.67 11.74 22.32
N ASN A 32 -31.00 11.72 22.13
CA ASN A 32 -31.77 12.70 21.36
C ASN A 32 -31.54 14.19 21.73
N LYS A 33 -31.06 14.49 22.95
CA LYS A 33 -30.65 15.84 23.36
C LYS A 33 -29.40 16.33 22.64
N TYR A 34 -28.48 15.41 22.34
CA TYR A 34 -27.20 15.69 21.68
C TYR A 34 -27.28 15.57 20.16
N TRP A 35 -28.31 14.87 19.67
CA TRP A 35 -28.59 14.68 18.27
C TRP A 35 -29.98 15.24 17.94
N PRO A 36 -30.10 16.48 17.44
CA PRO A 36 -31.39 17.01 17.00
C PRO A 36 -32.03 16.07 15.97
N ALA A 37 -33.36 16.10 15.91
CA ALA A 37 -34.17 15.15 15.14
C ALA A 37 -34.12 15.37 13.61
N GLU A 38 -33.09 16.03 13.06
CA GLU A 38 -32.82 16.17 11.62
C GLU A 38 -32.27 14.84 11.05
N ARG A 39 -33.04 13.78 11.28
CA ARG A 39 -32.57 12.43 11.58
C ARG A 39 -32.57 11.49 10.38
N ASP A 40 -32.36 11.98 9.16
CA ASP A 40 -32.52 11.14 7.97
C ASP A 40 -31.22 10.89 7.18
N ILE A 41 -30.11 11.58 7.46
CA ILE A 41 -28.85 11.40 6.70
C ILE A 41 -27.94 10.26 7.18
N VAL A 42 -28.25 9.61 8.31
CA VAL A 42 -27.38 8.59 8.90
C VAL A 42 -27.37 7.35 8.01
N LEU A 43 -26.18 6.82 7.69
CA LEU A 43 -25.92 5.55 6.99
C LEU A 43 -25.91 4.36 7.94
N PHE A 44 -25.38 4.52 9.14
CA PHE A 44 -25.33 3.45 10.13
C PHE A 44 -25.24 4.03 11.54
N SER A 45 -25.88 3.37 12.51
CA SER A 45 -25.80 3.79 13.91
C SER A 45 -26.11 2.69 14.91
N PHE A 46 -25.39 2.71 16.02
CA PHE A 46 -25.70 1.87 17.17
C PHE A 46 -25.39 2.62 18.47
N ALA A 47 -26.04 2.20 19.55
CA ALA A 47 -25.74 2.64 20.90
C ALA A 47 -25.40 1.44 21.77
N SER A 48 -24.60 1.68 22.80
CA SER A 48 -24.15 0.64 23.72
C SER A 48 -23.80 1.22 25.09
N LEU A 49 -23.95 0.36 26.09
CA LEU A 49 -23.55 0.58 27.47
C LEU A 49 -22.53 -0.49 27.86
N ILE A 50 -21.39 -0.08 28.40
CA ILE A 50 -20.30 -0.95 28.83
C ILE A 50 -19.87 -0.63 30.27
N TYR A 51 -19.40 -1.64 31.00
CA TYR A 51 -18.56 -1.43 32.19
C TYR A 51 -17.09 -1.41 31.82
N ILE A 52 -16.45 -0.27 32.05
CA ILE A 52 -15.01 -0.08 31.86
C ILE A 52 -14.27 -0.20 33.17
N ARG A 53 -13.04 -0.70 33.10
CA ARG A 53 -12.11 -0.78 34.22
C ARG A 53 -11.60 0.61 34.57
N ASN A 54 -11.44 0.90 35.86
CA ASN A 54 -10.77 2.11 36.32
C ASN A 54 -9.25 2.03 36.09
N GLU A 55 -8.59 3.16 35.82
CA GLU A 55 -7.13 3.25 35.55
C GLU A 55 -6.28 2.74 36.73
N GLU A 56 -6.78 2.95 37.96
CA GLU A 56 -6.13 2.50 39.21
C GLU A 56 -5.91 0.97 39.28
N CYS A 57 -6.59 0.19 38.42
CA CYS A 57 -6.44 -1.26 38.36
C CYS A 57 -5.26 -1.75 37.50
N GLU A 58 -4.47 -0.86 36.90
CA GLU A 58 -3.28 -1.25 36.13
C GLU A 58 -2.17 -1.83 37.02
N GLN A 59 -2.19 -1.56 38.33
CA GLN A 59 -1.09 -1.89 39.25
C GLN A 59 -1.30 -3.14 40.13
N VAL A 60 -2.45 -3.82 40.08
CA VAL A 60 -2.73 -4.98 40.95
C VAL A 60 -2.60 -6.28 40.17
N VAL A 61 -1.38 -6.59 39.73
CA VAL A 61 -0.98 -7.95 39.34
C VAL A 61 -0.27 -8.59 40.52
N SER A 62 -0.99 -8.83 41.61
CA SER A 62 -0.48 -9.57 42.76
C SER A 62 -1.45 -10.71 43.11
N ASN A 63 -1.15 -11.91 42.59
CA ASN A 63 -1.45 -13.26 43.10
C ASN A 63 -2.84 -13.63 43.66
N GLU A 64 -3.87 -12.79 43.58
CA GLU A 64 -5.22 -13.17 43.99
C GLU A 64 -6.15 -13.29 42.79
N THR A 65 -6.76 -14.47 42.63
CA THR A 65 -7.70 -14.84 41.57
C THR A 65 -9.06 -14.14 41.65
N SER A 66 -9.16 -13.00 42.35
CA SER A 66 -10.42 -12.30 42.60
C SER A 66 -10.25 -10.82 42.94
N SER A 67 -9.46 -10.06 42.17
CA SER A 67 -9.51 -8.60 42.27
C SER A 67 -10.73 -8.05 41.52
N THR A 68 -11.78 -7.70 42.27
CA THR A 68 -12.93 -6.97 41.72
C THR A 68 -12.54 -5.51 41.51
N CYS A 69 -12.14 -5.17 40.29
CA CYS A 69 -11.84 -3.79 39.93
C CYS A 69 -13.07 -2.89 40.06
N PRO A 70 -12.96 -1.68 40.64
CA PRO A 70 -14.03 -0.70 40.54
C PRO A 70 -14.29 -0.40 39.06
N GLN A 71 -15.56 -0.51 38.66
CA GLN A 71 -15.98 -0.35 37.28
C GLN A 71 -16.81 0.92 37.13
N ALA A 72 -16.59 1.66 36.05
CA ALA A 72 -17.41 2.80 35.67
C ALA A 72 -18.28 2.44 34.46
N PRO A 73 -19.54 2.87 34.40
CA PRO A 73 -20.34 2.74 33.18
C PRO A 73 -19.85 3.75 32.12
N LEU A 74 -19.73 3.31 30.88
CA LEU A 74 -19.54 4.16 29.72
C LEU A 74 -20.66 3.87 28.74
N ALA A 75 -21.34 4.92 28.27
CA ALA A 75 -22.37 4.81 27.26
C ALA A 75 -22.00 5.65 26.05
N VAL A 76 -22.14 5.07 24.86
CA VAL A 76 -21.77 5.71 23.60
C VAL A 76 -22.85 5.45 22.55
N GLU A 77 -23.02 6.41 21.66
CA GLU A 77 -23.74 6.24 20.40
C GLU A 77 -22.79 6.61 19.25
N CYS A 78 -22.60 5.66 18.35
CA CYS A 78 -21.77 5.82 17.18
C CYS A 78 -22.66 5.96 15.95
N ARG A 79 -22.35 6.93 15.09
CA ARG A 79 -23.10 7.23 13.87
C ARG A 79 -22.16 7.48 12.70
N LEU A 80 -22.50 6.94 11.53
CA LEU A 80 -21.82 7.19 10.26
C LEU A 80 -22.82 7.77 9.28
N TRP A 81 -22.37 8.72 8.47
CA TRP A 81 -23.10 9.27 7.33
C TRP A 81 -22.10 9.66 6.23
N PRO A 82 -22.51 9.62 4.96
CA PRO A 82 -21.66 10.05 3.86
C PRO A 82 -21.48 11.58 3.89
N THR A 83 -20.29 12.04 3.49
CA THR A 83 -19.91 13.46 3.47
C THR A 83 -19.12 13.81 2.21
N ILE A 84 -19.36 14.99 1.65
CA ILE A 84 -18.48 15.63 0.68
C ILE A 84 -17.37 16.32 1.48
N ARG A 85 -16.11 16.08 1.10
CA ARG A 85 -14.96 16.66 1.78
C ARG A 85 -14.06 17.40 0.80
N THR A 86 -13.65 18.60 1.18
CA THR A 86 -12.54 19.30 0.54
C THR A 86 -11.28 18.98 1.32
N ILE A 87 -10.28 18.42 0.63
CA ILE A 87 -9.06 17.90 1.25
C ILE A 87 -7.86 18.58 0.59
N THR A 88 -6.92 19.05 1.39
CA THR A 88 -5.57 19.38 0.91
C THR A 88 -4.68 18.17 1.11
N ALA A 89 -3.90 17.83 0.08
CA ALA A 89 -2.97 16.72 0.11
C ALA A 89 -1.55 17.21 -0.18
N SER A 90 -0.58 16.74 0.58
CA SER A 90 0.84 16.98 0.37
C SER A 90 1.59 15.66 0.49
N ILE A 91 2.58 15.44 -0.38
CA ILE A 91 3.47 14.29 -0.27
C ILE A 91 4.76 14.75 0.37
N ASP A 92 5.09 14.22 1.55
CA ASP A 92 6.37 14.44 2.22
C ASP A 92 7.11 13.11 2.35
N LEU A 93 8.35 13.02 1.87
CA LEU A 93 9.17 11.80 1.90
C LEU A 93 8.48 10.52 1.37
N SER A 94 7.65 10.65 0.32
CA SER A 94 6.81 9.56 -0.24
C SER A 94 5.62 9.13 0.64
N GLU A 95 5.31 9.88 1.68
CA GLU A 95 4.12 9.71 2.51
C GLU A 95 3.04 10.75 2.13
N LEU A 96 1.84 10.28 1.80
CA LEU A 96 0.70 11.14 1.49
C LEU A 96 0.08 11.64 2.80
N GLN A 97 0.21 12.95 3.05
CA GLN A 97 -0.46 13.66 4.14
C GLN A 97 -1.72 14.34 3.61
N GLU A 98 -2.88 14.01 4.18
CA GLU A 98 -4.17 14.58 3.80
C GLU A 98 -4.79 15.31 4.99
N HIS A 99 -5.20 16.56 4.78
CA HIS A 99 -5.91 17.36 5.76
C HIS A 99 -7.27 17.81 5.21
N VAL A 100 -8.32 17.54 5.97
CA VAL A 100 -9.69 17.96 5.62
C VAL A 100 -9.82 19.45 5.91
N ILE A 101 -10.14 20.24 4.88
CA ILE A 101 -10.41 21.68 4.98
C ILE A 101 -11.88 21.92 5.31
N ASP A 102 -12.77 21.25 4.57
CA ASP A 102 -14.20 21.38 4.70
C ASP A 102 -14.90 20.03 4.58
N SER A 103 -16.04 19.88 5.24
CA SER A 103 -16.81 18.64 5.26
C SER A 103 -18.29 18.93 5.45
N GLN A 104 -19.09 18.58 4.46
CA GLN A 104 -20.55 18.70 4.49
C GLN A 104 -21.21 17.32 4.32
N PRO A 105 -22.27 17.01 5.08
CA PRO A 105 -23.04 15.78 4.86
C PRO A 105 -23.69 15.75 3.48
N LEU A 106 -23.85 14.55 2.91
CA LEU A 106 -24.75 14.40 1.76
C LEU A 106 -26.20 14.43 2.25
N GLU A 107 -27.06 15.03 1.44
CA GLU A 107 -28.49 15.02 1.62
C GLU A 107 -29.07 13.63 1.39
N PHE A 108 -30.05 13.29 2.21
CA PHE A 108 -30.76 12.03 2.15
C PHE A 108 -31.92 12.12 1.18
N VAL A 109 -32.02 11.12 0.30
CA VAL A 109 -33.07 11.00 -0.70
C VAL A 109 -33.92 9.77 -0.36
N PRO A 110 -35.06 9.95 0.32
CA PRO A 110 -35.91 8.84 0.73
C PRO A 110 -36.56 8.18 -0.50
N TYR A 111 -36.69 6.86 -0.44
CA TYR A 111 -37.52 6.18 -1.43
C TYR A 111 -39.02 6.41 -1.15
N SER A 112 -39.67 7.13 -2.06
CA SER A 112 -41.02 7.71 -1.90
C SER A 112 -42.14 6.76 -1.43
N SER A 113 -42.00 5.44 -1.58
CA SER A 113 -43.05 4.47 -1.20
C SER A 113 -43.00 3.98 0.26
N TYR A 114 -41.97 4.30 1.05
CA TYR A 114 -41.82 3.79 2.43
C TYR A 114 -42.20 4.78 3.55
N GLY A 115 -42.64 6.00 3.22
CA GLY A 115 -42.99 7.00 4.23
C GLY A 115 -41.78 7.41 5.09
N ARG A 116 -41.96 7.58 6.41
CA ARG A 116 -40.88 7.95 7.35
C ARG A 116 -40.01 6.76 7.81
N ALA A 117 -40.25 5.56 7.27
CA ALA A 117 -39.46 4.37 7.61
C ALA A 117 -38.29 4.24 6.64
N ARG A 118 -37.11 3.92 7.18
CA ARG A 118 -35.88 3.70 6.42
C ARG A 118 -36.11 2.55 5.42
N SER A 119 -35.79 2.80 4.15
CA SER A 119 -35.96 1.86 3.05
C SER A 119 -34.61 1.27 2.61
N PRO A 120 -34.56 -0.01 2.21
CA PRO A 120 -33.43 -0.58 1.49
C PRO A 120 -33.09 0.13 0.17
N LEU A 121 -33.99 1.02 -0.29
CA LEU A 121 -33.91 1.80 -1.51
C LEU A 121 -33.60 3.28 -1.26
N ASP A 122 -33.20 3.66 -0.04
CA ASP A 122 -32.76 5.02 0.24
C ASP A 122 -31.39 5.30 -0.39
N SER A 123 -31.15 6.55 -0.80
CA SER A 123 -29.87 6.99 -1.35
C SER A 123 -29.42 8.32 -0.76
N TRP A 124 -28.18 8.72 -1.04
CA TRP A 124 -27.68 10.03 -0.66
C TRP A 124 -27.17 10.75 -1.89
N LEU A 125 -27.64 11.96 -2.13
CA LEU A 125 -27.27 12.74 -3.29
C LEU A 125 -27.11 14.20 -2.90
N SER A 126 -26.04 14.84 -3.35
CA SER A 126 -25.88 16.28 -3.20
C SER A 126 -25.17 16.87 -4.40
N ILE A 127 -25.63 18.06 -4.76
CA ILE A 127 -25.09 18.87 -5.85
C ILE A 127 -24.66 20.19 -5.21
N PRO A 128 -23.37 20.37 -4.89
CA PRO A 128 -22.90 21.63 -4.34
C PRO A 128 -23.01 22.75 -5.38
N ASP A 129 -23.14 24.00 -4.93
CA ASP A 129 -23.18 25.17 -5.82
C ASP A 129 -21.91 25.34 -6.66
N LYS A 130 -20.79 24.80 -6.18
CA LYS A 130 -19.47 24.89 -6.80
C LYS A 130 -18.63 23.65 -6.54
N VAL A 131 -17.71 23.37 -7.47
CA VAL A 131 -16.71 22.30 -7.38
C VAL A 131 -15.32 22.83 -7.65
N LEU A 132 -14.30 22.10 -7.20
CA LEU A 132 -12.91 22.47 -7.40
C LEU A 132 -12.39 21.86 -8.70
N ARG A 133 -12.00 22.68 -9.67
CA ARG A 133 -11.37 22.29 -10.94
C ARG A 133 -10.02 22.97 -11.06
N ASP A 134 -8.96 22.18 -11.21
CA ASP A 134 -7.58 22.66 -11.31
C ASP A 134 -7.17 23.71 -10.23
N GLY A 135 -7.73 23.58 -9.03
CA GLY A 135 -7.45 24.48 -7.89
C GLY A 135 -8.33 25.72 -7.82
N GLU A 136 -9.21 25.96 -8.79
CA GLU A 136 -10.19 27.05 -8.78
C GLU A 136 -11.61 26.54 -8.51
N TRP A 137 -12.40 27.36 -7.83
CA TRP A 137 -13.80 27.05 -7.57
C TRP A 137 -14.65 27.46 -8.76
N GLU A 138 -15.25 26.48 -9.42
CA GLU A 138 -16.15 26.68 -10.55
C GLU A 138 -17.60 26.38 -10.17
N PRO A 139 -18.58 27.14 -10.68
CA PRO A 139 -19.98 26.92 -10.38
C PRO A 139 -20.51 25.64 -11.04
N CYS A 140 -21.37 24.93 -10.33
CA CYS A 140 -22.15 23.84 -10.89
C CYS A 140 -23.44 24.40 -11.48
N THR A 141 -23.56 24.38 -12.81
CA THR A 141 -24.73 24.90 -13.52
C THR A 141 -25.48 23.78 -14.23
N ALA A 142 -26.79 23.73 -14.01
CA ALA A 142 -27.68 22.83 -14.73
C ALA A 142 -27.95 23.31 -16.17
N SER A 143 -28.07 22.36 -17.09
CA SER A 143 -28.64 22.54 -18.42
C SER A 143 -30.06 21.98 -18.47
N LEU A 144 -30.91 22.58 -19.33
CA LEU A 144 -32.25 22.06 -19.62
C LEU A 144 -32.22 20.88 -20.60
N THR A 145 -31.15 20.75 -21.38
CA THR A 145 -30.98 19.71 -22.39
C THR A 145 -29.66 18.98 -22.21
N TYR A 146 -29.60 17.73 -22.66
CA TYR A 146 -28.35 16.98 -22.70
C TYR A 146 -27.27 17.74 -23.48
N THR A 147 -26.07 17.79 -22.90
CA THR A 147 -24.84 18.20 -23.60
C THR A 147 -23.71 17.24 -23.22
N PRO A 148 -22.63 17.14 -24.02
CA PRO A 148 -21.46 16.35 -23.65
C PRO A 148 -20.85 16.76 -22.30
N ASP A 149 -20.90 18.04 -21.95
CA ASP A 149 -20.31 18.60 -20.71
C ASP A 149 -21.22 18.46 -19.49
N THR A 150 -22.55 18.42 -19.70
CA THR A 150 -23.54 18.19 -18.64
C THR A 150 -24.33 16.91 -18.90
N PRO A 151 -23.72 15.74 -18.76
CA PRO A 151 -24.32 14.56 -19.33
C PRO A 151 -25.18 13.80 -18.31
N VAL A 152 -25.25 14.21 -17.03
CA VAL A 152 -25.98 13.46 -15.99
C VAL A 152 -27.38 14.02 -15.75
N PRO A 153 -28.45 13.23 -15.95
CA PRO A 153 -29.83 13.66 -15.73
C PRO A 153 -30.29 13.48 -14.28
N ILE A 154 -30.83 14.55 -13.69
CA ILE A 154 -31.37 14.59 -12.33
C ILE A 154 -32.81 15.11 -12.38
N SER A 155 -33.72 14.42 -11.68
CA SER A 155 -35.10 14.85 -11.43
C SER A 155 -35.46 14.49 -10.00
N ASN A 156 -36.16 15.40 -9.30
CA ASN A 156 -36.62 15.22 -7.93
C ASN A 156 -35.51 14.71 -6.98
N TYR A 157 -34.32 15.28 -7.08
CA TYR A 157 -33.12 14.92 -6.30
C TYR A 157 -32.65 13.47 -6.44
N THR A 158 -33.08 12.77 -7.49
CA THR A 158 -32.59 11.44 -7.85
C THR A 158 -32.09 11.41 -9.29
N LEU A 159 -31.20 10.46 -9.56
CA LEU A 159 -30.80 10.16 -10.93
C LEU A 159 -31.99 9.65 -11.73
N TRP A 160 -32.15 10.20 -12.93
CA TRP A 160 -33.23 9.82 -13.84
C TRP A 160 -32.70 8.84 -14.89
N PHE A 161 -33.04 7.56 -14.73
CA PHE A 161 -32.59 6.47 -15.61
C PHE A 161 -33.65 6.01 -16.62
N SER A 162 -34.84 6.62 -16.61
CA SER A 162 -36.01 6.10 -17.32
C SER A 162 -36.19 6.78 -18.67
N SER A 163 -36.37 6.00 -19.74
CA SER A 163 -36.78 6.48 -21.07
C SER A 163 -38.30 6.66 -21.20
N VAL A 164 -38.99 6.87 -20.07
CA VAL A 164 -40.45 7.02 -20.05
C VAL A 164 -40.81 8.44 -20.47
N GLU A 165 -41.60 8.52 -21.53
CA GLU A 165 -42.23 9.77 -21.96
C GLU A 165 -43.57 9.99 -21.24
N PRO A 166 -43.94 11.24 -20.91
CA PRO A 166 -43.13 12.45 -21.07
C PRO A 166 -42.03 12.56 -20.01
N GLU A 167 -40.92 13.21 -20.37
CA GLU A 167 -39.86 13.53 -19.41
C GLU A 167 -40.40 14.39 -18.25
N PRO A 168 -39.87 14.24 -17.02
CA PRO A 168 -40.25 15.08 -15.89
C PRO A 168 -39.96 16.56 -16.20
N SER A 169 -40.89 17.45 -15.85
CA SER A 169 -40.73 18.91 -16.07
C SER A 169 -39.56 19.52 -15.28
N ASP A 170 -39.17 18.87 -14.20
CA ASP A 170 -38.07 19.25 -13.32
C ASP A 170 -36.73 18.60 -13.71
N LEU A 171 -36.68 17.84 -14.82
CA LEU A 171 -35.46 17.21 -15.31
C LEU A 171 -34.38 18.27 -15.62
N ARG A 172 -33.18 18.07 -15.09
CA ARG A 172 -32.01 18.92 -15.28
C ARG A 172 -30.78 18.08 -15.57
N TRP A 173 -29.89 18.61 -16.40
CA TRP A 173 -28.66 17.95 -16.82
C TRP A 173 -27.45 18.62 -16.19
N TRP A 174 -26.57 17.85 -15.57
CA TRP A 174 -25.45 18.35 -14.77
C TRP A 174 -24.12 17.73 -15.20
N ALA A 175 -23.03 18.44 -14.93
CA ALA A 175 -21.68 17.90 -15.07
C ALA A 175 -21.45 16.74 -14.09
N GLY A 176 -20.71 15.72 -14.50
CA GLY A 176 -20.52 14.51 -13.68
C GLY A 176 -19.75 14.75 -12.39
N ASP A 177 -18.84 15.70 -12.39
CA ASP A 177 -18.01 16.10 -11.24
C ASP A 177 -18.78 16.96 -10.22
N CYS A 178 -19.94 17.50 -10.59
CA CYS A 178 -20.85 18.24 -9.71
C CYS A 178 -21.78 17.34 -8.88
N ILE A 179 -21.74 16.02 -9.05
CA ILE A 179 -22.71 15.12 -8.42
C ILE A 179 -21.99 14.17 -7.48
N PHE A 180 -22.33 14.28 -6.20
CA PHE A 180 -21.89 13.34 -5.17
C PHE A 180 -23.06 12.44 -4.82
N TRP A 181 -22.93 11.15 -5.13
CA TRP A 181 -24.02 10.20 -4.97
C TRP A 181 -23.53 8.90 -4.34
N VAL A 182 -24.25 8.45 -3.32
CA VAL A 182 -24.18 7.09 -2.79
C VAL A 182 -25.45 6.36 -3.23
N PRO A 183 -25.35 5.43 -4.21
CA PRO A 183 -26.50 4.69 -4.70
C PRO A 183 -27.08 3.78 -3.63
N THR A 184 -28.35 3.46 -3.82
CA THR A 184 -29.14 2.59 -2.93
C THR A 184 -28.44 1.27 -2.63
N GLY A 185 -27.93 0.59 -3.68
CA GLY A 185 -27.23 -0.68 -3.55
C GLY A 185 -25.98 -0.60 -2.67
N ILE A 186 -25.17 0.44 -2.84
CA ILE A 186 -23.94 0.63 -2.06
C ILE A 186 -24.27 1.03 -0.62
N GLY A 187 -25.19 1.98 -0.43
CA GLY A 187 -25.63 2.41 0.89
C GLY A 187 -26.20 1.26 1.73
N ASN A 188 -27.05 0.43 1.12
CA ASN A 188 -27.60 -0.75 1.75
C ASN A 188 -26.52 -1.80 2.06
N ALA A 189 -25.62 -2.09 1.11
CA ALA A 189 -24.53 -3.02 1.34
C ALA A 189 -23.64 -2.59 2.53
N PHE A 190 -23.30 -1.30 2.62
CA PHE A 190 -22.56 -0.78 3.76
C PHE A 190 -23.35 -0.88 5.07
N SER A 191 -24.63 -0.48 5.08
CA SER A 191 -25.47 -0.59 6.28
C SER A 191 -25.56 -2.05 6.74
N SER A 192 -25.82 -2.99 5.84
CA SER A 192 -25.92 -4.43 6.14
C SER A 192 -24.62 -5.00 6.69
N PHE A 193 -23.48 -4.65 6.08
CA PHE A 193 -22.16 -5.08 6.56
C PHE A 193 -21.85 -4.51 7.95
N LEU A 194 -22.13 -3.23 8.18
CA LEU A 194 -21.92 -2.60 9.48
C LEU A 194 -22.88 -3.15 10.53
N ASP A 195 -24.10 -3.49 10.13
CA ASP A 195 -25.07 -4.16 10.99
C ASP A 195 -24.54 -5.54 11.42
N GLU A 196 -23.98 -6.31 10.50
CA GLU A 196 -23.35 -7.60 10.81
C GLU A 196 -22.12 -7.46 11.73
N LEU A 197 -21.37 -6.35 11.64
CA LEU A 197 -20.21 -6.12 12.48
C LEU A 197 -20.56 -5.67 13.91
N TYR A 198 -21.65 -4.92 14.07
CA TYR A 198 -21.89 -4.15 15.29
C TYR A 198 -23.27 -4.32 15.89
N LEU A 199 -24.31 -4.84 15.24
CA LEU A 199 -25.61 -5.03 15.89
C LEU A 199 -25.66 -6.31 16.71
N ASP A 200 -26.29 -6.22 17.88
CA ASP A 200 -26.51 -7.32 18.83
C ASP A 200 -25.24 -8.08 19.23
N LYS A 201 -24.09 -7.44 19.07
CA LYS A 201 -22.80 -8.01 19.44
C LYS A 201 -22.58 -7.91 20.93
N VAL A 202 -21.92 -8.93 21.46
CA VAL A 202 -21.77 -9.10 22.90
C VAL A 202 -20.30 -9.25 23.25
N MET A 203 -19.89 -8.52 24.28
CA MET A 203 -18.65 -8.80 25.01
C MET A 203 -19.04 -9.17 26.43
N ALA A 204 -18.45 -10.24 26.96
CA ALA A 204 -18.70 -10.76 28.31
C ALA A 204 -17.38 -10.95 29.05
N GLY A 205 -17.41 -10.89 30.38
CA GLY A 205 -16.24 -11.25 31.18
C GLY A 205 -16.14 -12.77 31.30
N ALA A 206 -14.93 -13.30 31.12
CA ALA A 206 -14.67 -14.74 31.10
C ALA A 206 -15.01 -15.45 32.42
N TYR A 207 -15.00 -14.68 33.51
CA TYR A 207 -15.29 -15.14 34.87
C TYR A 207 -16.49 -14.41 35.48
N GLY A 208 -17.37 -13.85 34.65
CA GLY A 208 -18.59 -13.16 35.09
C GLY A 208 -18.67 -11.69 34.66
N PRO A 209 -19.78 -11.02 34.97
CA PRO A 209 -20.10 -9.67 34.46
C PRO A 209 -19.18 -8.57 35.01
N SER A 210 -18.33 -8.86 35.99
CA SER A 210 -17.35 -7.91 36.54
C SER A 210 -15.93 -8.11 35.99
N ALA A 211 -15.68 -9.18 35.22
CA ALA A 211 -14.34 -9.55 34.76
C ALA A 211 -13.91 -8.77 33.49
N THR A 212 -13.62 -7.48 33.65
CA THR A 212 -13.14 -6.60 32.56
C THR A 212 -11.67 -6.79 32.18
N MET A 213 -10.93 -7.65 32.90
CA MET A 213 -9.53 -8.00 32.57
C MET A 213 -9.40 -9.19 31.63
N SER A 214 -10.43 -10.04 31.58
CA SER A 214 -10.45 -11.23 30.74
C SER A 214 -11.79 -11.27 30.04
N THR A 215 -11.86 -10.74 28.82
CA THR A 215 -13.12 -10.64 28.07
C THR A 215 -13.20 -11.69 26.97
N MET A 216 -14.40 -12.18 26.72
CA MET A 216 -14.78 -13.06 25.60
C MET A 216 -15.88 -12.39 24.77
N GLY A 217 -16.10 -12.90 23.55
CA GLY A 217 -17.11 -12.36 22.62
C GLY A 217 -16.50 -11.85 21.32
N ASP A 218 -17.26 -11.00 20.61
CA ASP A 218 -16.92 -10.53 19.27
C ASP A 218 -15.60 -9.75 19.24
N VAL A 219 -14.71 -10.12 18.31
CA VAL A 219 -13.38 -9.51 18.16
C VAL A 219 -13.48 -8.00 17.90
N TRP A 220 -14.46 -7.59 17.09
CA TRP A 220 -14.69 -6.17 16.76
C TRP A 220 -15.11 -5.35 17.97
N ILE A 221 -16.00 -5.89 18.81
CA ILE A 221 -16.43 -5.21 20.05
C ILE A 221 -15.30 -5.16 21.07
N LYS A 222 -14.53 -6.24 21.19
CA LYS A 222 -13.31 -6.26 22.03
C LYS A 222 -12.31 -5.21 21.60
N ARG A 223 -12.11 -5.00 20.30
CA ARG A 223 -11.24 -3.96 19.76
C ARG A 223 -11.80 -2.56 20.00
N LEU A 224 -13.08 -2.34 19.70
CA LEU A 224 -13.77 -1.07 19.90
C LEU A 224 -13.66 -0.59 21.35
N TYR A 225 -13.78 -1.52 22.30
CA TYR A 225 -13.75 -1.24 23.73
C TYR A 225 -12.42 -1.56 24.42
N SER A 226 -11.33 -1.74 23.68
CA SER A 226 -9.99 -1.99 24.25
C SER A 226 -9.99 -3.07 25.35
N ASN A 227 -10.73 -4.16 25.15
CA ASN A 227 -10.94 -5.21 26.17
C ASN A 227 -11.40 -4.68 27.53
N GLY A 228 -12.33 -3.72 27.56
CA GLY A 228 -12.88 -3.15 28.79
C GLY A 228 -12.08 -1.98 29.38
N ALA A 229 -11.11 -1.42 28.65
CA ALA A 229 -10.33 -0.24 29.06
C ALA A 229 -10.60 0.98 28.17
N ALA A 230 -11.78 1.04 27.54
CA ALA A 230 -12.11 2.12 26.61
C ALA A 230 -12.45 3.43 27.33
N THR A 231 -12.05 4.54 26.71
CA THR A 231 -12.62 5.87 26.94
C THR A 231 -13.44 6.31 25.72
N VAL A 232 -14.21 7.39 25.85
CA VAL A 232 -14.92 8.01 24.71
C VAL A 232 -13.95 8.28 23.55
N ASP A 233 -12.76 8.82 23.83
CA ASP A 233 -11.75 9.15 22.82
C ASP A 233 -11.23 7.90 22.09
N THR A 234 -11.03 6.79 22.80
CA THR A 234 -10.58 5.54 22.17
C THR A 234 -11.66 4.95 21.27
N VAL A 235 -12.93 5.00 21.69
CA VAL A 235 -14.07 4.53 20.88
C VAL A 235 -14.19 5.40 19.63
N GLU A 236 -14.13 6.72 19.78
CA GLU A 236 -14.16 7.67 18.67
C GLU A 236 -13.01 7.42 17.69
N THR A 237 -11.79 7.24 18.19
CA THR A 237 -10.61 6.98 17.36
C THR A 237 -10.76 5.70 16.54
N ASN A 238 -11.20 4.60 17.16
CA ASN A 238 -11.45 3.34 16.44
C ASN A 238 -12.54 3.52 15.36
N PHE A 239 -13.63 4.20 15.69
CA PHE A 239 -14.74 4.40 14.76
C PHE A 239 -14.36 5.36 13.60
N ARG A 240 -13.53 6.37 13.89
CA ARG A 240 -12.93 7.26 12.89
C ARG A 240 -11.97 6.51 11.95
N GLN A 241 -11.20 5.56 12.47
CA GLN A 241 -10.34 4.69 11.65
C GLN A 241 -11.15 3.78 10.73
N LEU A 242 -12.28 3.24 11.19
CA LEU A 242 -13.23 2.51 10.34
C LEU A 242 -13.78 3.40 9.22
N ALA A 243 -14.21 4.62 9.53
CA ALA A 243 -14.67 5.56 8.51
C ALA A 243 -13.56 5.89 7.49
N LYS A 244 -12.31 6.02 7.95
CA LYS A 244 -11.15 6.25 7.08
C LYS A 244 -10.89 5.04 6.17
N SER A 245 -10.98 3.81 6.68
CA SER A 245 -10.78 2.61 5.86
C SER A 245 -11.86 2.44 4.79
N ILE A 246 -13.12 2.72 5.12
CA ILE A 246 -14.23 2.75 4.14
C ILE A 246 -13.94 3.79 3.05
N ASN A 247 -13.53 5.00 3.44
CA ASN A 247 -13.18 6.06 2.49
C ASN A 247 -12.02 5.67 1.57
N THR A 248 -10.95 5.09 2.12
CA THR A 248 -9.83 4.57 1.33
C THR A 248 -10.27 3.46 0.37
N PHE A 249 -11.15 2.57 0.83
CA PHE A 249 -11.70 1.52 -0.03
C PHE A 249 -12.50 2.11 -1.20
N MET A 250 -13.41 3.05 -0.93
CA MET A 250 -14.22 3.70 -1.98
C MET A 250 -13.35 4.48 -2.99
N ARG A 251 -12.27 5.13 -2.53
CA ARG A 251 -11.35 5.87 -3.42
C ARG A 251 -10.49 4.96 -4.29
N ASN A 252 -10.12 3.78 -3.79
CA ASN A 252 -9.21 2.86 -4.48
C ASN A 252 -9.94 1.83 -5.34
N ASN A 253 -11.22 1.56 -5.06
CA ASN A 253 -12.00 0.58 -5.79
C ASN A 253 -12.97 1.31 -6.72
N ASN A 254 -12.53 1.52 -7.95
CA ASN A 254 -13.37 1.95 -9.06
C ASN A 254 -14.20 0.75 -9.59
N SER A 255 -15.02 0.14 -8.73
CA SER A 255 -15.82 -0.99 -9.18
C SER A 255 -16.93 -0.51 -10.11
N THR A 256 -16.88 -1.04 -11.32
CA THR A 256 -17.71 -0.86 -12.52
C THR A 256 -19.12 -1.43 -12.39
N VAL A 257 -19.77 -1.25 -11.24
CA VAL A 257 -20.99 -2.00 -10.92
C VAL A 257 -22.20 -1.59 -11.77
N ASP A 258 -22.16 -0.42 -12.43
CA ASP A 258 -23.14 -0.06 -13.44
C ASP A 258 -22.44 0.40 -14.72
N ALA A 259 -22.52 -0.41 -15.79
CA ALA A 259 -22.10 -0.01 -17.14
C ALA A 259 -22.86 1.23 -17.66
N ALA A 260 -24.02 1.56 -17.07
CA ALA A 260 -24.73 2.82 -17.31
C ALA A 260 -23.99 4.05 -16.73
N PHE A 261 -23.06 3.84 -15.80
CA PHE A 261 -22.27 4.86 -15.09
C PHE A 261 -20.77 4.77 -15.40
N GLU A 262 -20.30 3.66 -16.01
CA GLU A 262 -18.92 3.45 -16.48
C GLU A 262 -18.39 4.58 -17.39
N ALA A 263 -19.27 5.38 -17.99
CA ALA A 263 -18.84 6.52 -18.81
C ALA A 263 -18.58 7.82 -18.01
N LYS A 264 -18.88 7.92 -16.71
CA LYS A 264 -19.01 9.25 -16.04
C LYS A 264 -18.53 9.46 -14.63
N THR A 265 -18.25 8.44 -13.81
CA THR A 265 -17.42 8.67 -12.62
C THR A 265 -15.96 8.70 -13.02
N ILE A 266 -15.62 9.84 -13.60
CA ILE A 266 -14.28 10.22 -14.01
C ILE A 266 -13.49 10.38 -12.72
N TYR A 267 -12.31 9.73 -12.63
CA TYR A 267 -11.29 10.17 -11.69
C TYR A 267 -11.24 11.70 -11.74
N ALA A 268 -11.16 12.40 -10.61
CA ALA A 268 -10.96 13.84 -10.66
C ALA A 268 -9.73 14.13 -11.54
N THR A 269 -9.98 14.61 -12.75
CA THR A 269 -8.92 14.92 -13.71
C THR A 269 -8.32 16.23 -13.27
N GLY A 270 -7.04 16.18 -12.92
CA GLY A 270 -6.31 17.35 -12.52
C GLY A 270 -4.84 17.15 -12.82
N SER A 271 -4.11 18.25 -12.94
CA SER A 271 -2.66 18.20 -13.15
C SER A 271 -1.96 17.94 -11.82
N ALA A 272 -1.47 16.70 -11.63
CA ALA A 272 -0.62 16.36 -10.49
C ALA A 272 0.86 16.59 -10.85
N ASN A 273 1.45 17.66 -10.31
CA ASN A 273 2.87 17.91 -10.49
C ASN A 273 3.68 16.96 -9.60
N LYS A 274 4.50 16.12 -10.23
CA LYS A 274 5.43 15.21 -9.54
C LYS A 274 6.85 15.74 -9.67
N THR A 275 7.54 15.89 -8.56
CA THR A 275 8.98 16.18 -8.55
C THR A 275 9.73 14.94 -9.03
N GLU A 276 10.32 15.00 -10.22
CA GLU A 276 11.20 13.95 -10.72
C GLU A 276 12.67 14.36 -10.55
N THR A 277 13.50 13.43 -10.08
CA THR A 277 14.95 13.64 -10.03
C THR A 277 15.52 13.46 -11.44
N CYS A 278 15.76 14.56 -12.15
CA CYS A 278 16.45 14.53 -13.44
C CYS A 278 17.97 14.35 -13.21
N ILE A 279 18.51 13.19 -13.57
CA ILE A 279 19.96 12.95 -13.56
C ILE A 279 20.54 13.42 -14.89
N LEU A 280 21.32 14.49 -14.88
CA LEU A 280 22.04 14.96 -16.06
C LEU A 280 23.37 14.22 -16.18
N VAL A 281 23.43 13.23 -17.06
CA VAL A 281 24.66 12.48 -17.35
C VAL A 281 25.58 13.34 -18.21
N GLN A 282 26.67 13.83 -17.62
CA GLN A 282 27.69 14.58 -18.35
C GLN A 282 28.64 13.61 -19.09
N TRP A 283 28.31 13.31 -20.36
CA TRP A 283 29.08 12.40 -21.21
C TRP A 283 30.57 12.76 -21.38
N ALA A 284 30.93 14.04 -21.23
CA ALA A 284 32.32 14.50 -21.31
C ALA A 284 33.24 13.85 -20.26
N TRP A 285 32.72 13.52 -19.07
CA TRP A 285 33.50 12.82 -18.06
C TRP A 285 33.63 11.32 -18.35
N LEU A 286 32.61 10.73 -18.99
CA LEU A 286 32.62 9.33 -19.41
C LEU A 286 33.50 9.11 -20.65
N SER A 287 33.64 10.11 -21.52
CA SER A 287 34.42 9.98 -22.76
C SER A 287 35.91 9.73 -22.49
N PHE A 288 36.46 10.30 -21.40
CA PHE A 288 37.87 10.08 -21.05
C PHE A 288 38.14 8.62 -20.67
N SER A 289 37.37 8.08 -19.71
CA SER A 289 37.49 6.68 -19.30
C SER A 289 37.19 5.72 -20.45
N ALA A 290 36.15 5.99 -21.25
CA ALA A 290 35.83 5.19 -22.43
C ALA A 290 36.95 5.20 -23.48
N SER A 291 37.56 6.36 -23.73
CA SER A 291 38.68 6.51 -24.67
C SER A 291 39.93 5.76 -24.19
N LEU A 292 40.22 5.79 -22.89
CA LEU A 292 41.36 5.09 -22.30
C LEU A 292 41.19 3.57 -22.43
N VAL A 293 40.00 3.05 -22.16
CA VAL A 293 39.68 1.62 -22.37
C VAL A 293 39.79 1.24 -23.85
N LEU A 294 39.28 2.08 -24.75
CA LEU A 294 39.33 1.78 -26.19
C LEU A 294 40.77 1.79 -26.73
N LEU A 295 41.57 2.79 -26.33
CA LEU A 295 42.99 2.88 -26.71
C LEU A 295 43.81 1.73 -26.15
N THR A 296 43.55 1.29 -24.91
CA THR A 296 44.25 0.14 -24.32
C THR A 296 43.91 -1.17 -25.03
N VAL A 297 42.65 -1.39 -25.39
CA VAL A 297 42.22 -2.54 -26.20
C VAL A 297 42.91 -2.52 -27.58
N VAL A 298 42.90 -1.37 -28.25
CA VAL A 298 43.57 -1.21 -29.56
C VAL A 298 45.06 -1.46 -29.46
N PHE A 299 45.73 -0.89 -28.44
CA PHE A 299 47.15 -1.10 -28.21
C PHE A 299 47.49 -2.57 -27.98
N LEU A 300 46.71 -3.28 -27.16
CA LEU A 300 46.90 -4.71 -26.93
C LEU A 300 46.70 -5.53 -28.20
N SER A 301 45.63 -5.26 -28.96
CA SER A 301 45.37 -5.96 -30.22
C SER A 301 46.48 -5.72 -31.25
N LEU A 302 46.95 -4.48 -31.40
CA LEU A 302 48.08 -4.15 -32.28
C LEU A 302 49.37 -4.81 -31.81
N THR A 303 49.61 -4.87 -30.49
CA THR A 303 50.77 -5.55 -29.92
C THR A 303 50.73 -7.06 -30.22
N VAL A 304 49.56 -7.70 -30.06
CA VAL A 304 49.38 -9.12 -30.40
C VAL A 304 49.57 -9.35 -31.90
N TRP A 305 49.00 -8.50 -32.76
CA TRP A 305 49.16 -8.60 -34.20
C TRP A 305 50.59 -8.39 -34.66
N LYS A 306 51.29 -7.35 -34.18
CA LYS A 306 52.70 -7.14 -34.52
C LYS A 306 53.60 -8.23 -33.97
N THR A 307 53.33 -8.74 -32.76
CA THR A 307 54.13 -9.83 -32.19
C THR A 307 53.92 -11.14 -32.97
N ARG A 308 52.69 -11.40 -33.46
CA ARG A 308 52.39 -12.54 -34.34
C ARG A 308 52.83 -12.35 -35.79
N GLY A 309 52.97 -11.11 -36.25
CA GLY A 309 53.34 -10.78 -37.64
C GLY A 309 54.85 -10.62 -37.86
N ALA A 310 55.58 -10.05 -36.89
CA ALA A 310 57.04 -9.88 -36.96
C ALA A 310 57.79 -11.20 -36.73
N HIS A 311 57.20 -12.11 -35.96
CA HIS A 311 57.59 -13.50 -35.91
C HIS A 311 56.55 -14.27 -36.72
N GLY A 312 56.80 -14.38 -38.03
CA GLY A 312 55.98 -15.21 -38.92
C GLY A 312 55.66 -16.55 -38.28
N LEU A 313 54.52 -17.15 -38.66
CA LEU A 313 53.90 -18.33 -38.07
C LEU A 313 54.83 -19.56 -37.84
N GLU A 314 56.08 -19.51 -38.31
CA GLU A 314 57.15 -20.46 -38.04
C GLU A 314 57.99 -20.19 -36.77
N ALA A 315 58.01 -18.96 -36.23
CA ALA A 315 58.66 -18.62 -34.95
C ALA A 315 57.69 -18.69 -33.74
N ALA A 316 56.41 -18.98 -34.00
CA ALA A 316 55.51 -19.55 -33.00
C ALA A 316 55.77 -21.05 -32.75
N LYS A 317 56.75 -21.67 -33.44
CA LYS A 317 57.42 -22.89 -32.95
C LYS A 317 58.34 -22.49 -31.80
N GLY A 318 57.75 -22.45 -30.62
CA GLY A 318 58.48 -22.30 -29.38
C GLY A 318 58.51 -20.86 -28.88
N VAL A 319 57.46 -20.49 -28.15
CA VAL A 319 57.55 -19.44 -27.14
C VAL A 319 57.97 -20.13 -25.85
N TRP A 320 59.28 -20.23 -25.59
CA TRP A 320 59.87 -20.95 -24.45
C TRP A 320 59.83 -20.10 -23.17
N LYS A 321 58.84 -19.20 -23.04
CA LYS A 321 58.77 -18.16 -22.01
C LYS A 321 58.71 -18.66 -20.56
N SER A 322 58.63 -19.98 -20.33
CA SER A 322 58.54 -20.57 -18.98
C SER A 322 59.43 -21.81 -18.75
N SER A 323 60.45 -22.07 -19.57
CA SER A 323 61.32 -23.25 -19.37
C SER A 323 62.79 -22.87 -19.18
N ILE A 324 63.28 -22.96 -17.94
CA ILE A 324 64.73 -22.86 -17.60
C ILE A 324 65.59 -23.86 -18.41
N LEU A 325 64.98 -24.97 -18.82
CA LEU A 325 65.61 -25.99 -19.66
C LEU A 325 66.12 -25.42 -21.00
N ALA A 326 65.48 -24.36 -21.53
CA ALA A 326 65.89 -23.66 -22.74
C ALA A 326 67.32 -23.13 -22.65
N VAL A 327 67.57 -22.44 -21.53
CA VAL A 327 68.83 -21.79 -21.24
C VAL A 327 69.89 -22.85 -20.95
N LEU A 328 69.53 -23.92 -20.24
CA LEU A 328 70.46 -25.04 -19.99
C LEU A 328 70.94 -25.71 -21.28
N PHE A 329 70.03 -26.02 -22.21
CA PHE A 329 70.40 -26.65 -23.49
C PHE A 329 71.26 -25.75 -24.39
N SER A 330 71.13 -24.43 -24.27
CA SER A 330 71.99 -23.48 -24.99
C SER A 330 73.46 -23.51 -24.52
N GLY A 331 73.73 -23.99 -23.31
CA GLY A 331 75.06 -24.08 -22.71
C GLY A 331 75.73 -25.48 -22.75
N LEU A 332 75.09 -26.48 -23.37
CA LEU A 332 75.64 -27.84 -23.49
C LEU A 332 76.77 -27.91 -24.54
N ASN A 333 77.81 -28.70 -24.26
CA ASN A 333 78.91 -28.94 -25.21
C ASN A 333 78.43 -29.72 -26.46
N GLU A 334 79.10 -29.54 -27.59
CA GLU A 334 78.70 -29.96 -28.95
C GLU A 334 78.50 -31.47 -29.14
N ARG A 335 79.06 -32.29 -28.25
CA ARG A 335 78.80 -33.74 -28.20
C ARG A 335 77.44 -34.05 -27.58
N ALA A 336 77.13 -33.46 -26.43
CA ALA A 336 75.85 -33.66 -25.76
C ALA A 336 74.67 -33.08 -26.58
N ARG A 337 74.93 -32.00 -27.32
CA ARG A 337 73.95 -31.39 -28.24
C ARG A 337 73.66 -32.25 -29.48
N ARG A 338 74.64 -33.02 -29.97
CA ARG A 338 74.44 -33.94 -31.10
C ARG A 338 73.57 -35.14 -30.71
N ASP A 339 73.74 -35.66 -29.50
CA ASP A 339 73.00 -36.83 -29.02
C ASP A 339 71.50 -36.55 -28.82
N CYS A 340 71.13 -35.32 -28.42
CA CYS A 340 69.72 -34.92 -28.28
C CYS A 340 69.03 -34.52 -29.59
N GLY A 341 69.76 -34.39 -30.69
CA GLY A 341 69.30 -33.64 -31.85
C GLY A 341 69.03 -32.16 -31.52
N ALA A 342 68.48 -31.40 -32.46
CA ALA A 342 67.98 -30.05 -32.20
C ALA A 342 66.48 -30.13 -31.86
N PRO A 343 66.08 -30.32 -30.58
CA PRO A 343 64.68 -30.54 -30.22
C PRO A 343 63.85 -29.29 -30.53
N GLY A 344 62.77 -29.47 -31.27
CA GLY A 344 61.86 -28.40 -31.67
C GLY A 344 60.73 -28.16 -30.67
N LYS A 345 60.51 -29.09 -29.73
CA LYS A 345 59.43 -29.03 -28.72
C LYS A 345 59.95 -29.21 -27.29
N LYS A 346 59.28 -28.57 -26.32
CA LYS A 346 59.61 -28.67 -24.88
C LYS A 346 59.60 -30.12 -24.35
N SER A 347 58.67 -30.95 -24.83
CA SER A 347 58.57 -32.36 -24.45
C SER A 347 59.80 -33.18 -24.86
N GLU A 348 60.32 -32.92 -26.06
CA GLU A 348 61.51 -33.59 -26.61
C GLU A 348 62.76 -33.25 -25.78
N MET A 349 62.85 -32.02 -25.29
CA MET A 349 63.95 -31.62 -24.41
C MET A 349 63.88 -32.24 -23.02
N ILE A 350 62.68 -32.32 -22.42
CA ILE A 350 62.50 -32.94 -21.10
C ILE A 350 62.90 -34.41 -21.19
N GLN A 351 62.43 -35.10 -22.23
CA GLN A 351 62.76 -36.49 -22.49
C GLN A 351 64.27 -36.70 -22.71
N CYS A 352 64.95 -35.79 -23.42
CA CYS A 352 66.41 -35.88 -23.54
C CYS A 352 67.13 -35.57 -22.22
N ALA A 353 66.64 -34.58 -21.45
CA ALA A 353 67.26 -34.18 -20.17
C ALA A 353 67.22 -35.29 -19.12
N GLU A 354 66.15 -36.09 -19.09
CA GLU A 354 66.04 -37.25 -18.18
C GLU A 354 67.14 -38.30 -18.40
N GLY A 355 67.64 -38.43 -19.64
CA GLY A 355 68.67 -39.40 -20.01
C GLY A 355 70.12 -38.91 -19.86
N ILE A 356 70.35 -37.64 -19.52
CA ILE A 356 71.69 -37.05 -19.51
C ILE A 356 72.08 -36.62 -18.10
N LYS A 357 73.16 -37.21 -17.59
CA LYS A 357 73.88 -36.70 -16.42
C LYS A 357 74.96 -35.73 -16.90
N VAL A 358 74.94 -34.50 -16.39
CA VAL A 358 75.96 -33.48 -16.70
C VAL A 358 76.76 -33.12 -15.45
N ALA A 359 78.06 -32.95 -15.62
CA ALA A 359 79.00 -32.43 -14.64
C ALA A 359 79.63 -31.13 -15.16
N LEU A 360 79.82 -30.16 -14.26
CA LEU A 360 80.42 -28.88 -14.61
C LEU A 360 81.94 -29.02 -14.58
N ASN A 361 82.59 -28.90 -15.73
CA ASN A 361 84.04 -29.00 -15.85
C ASN A 361 84.65 -27.66 -16.29
N PRO A 362 85.84 -27.30 -15.77
CA PRO A 362 86.54 -26.10 -16.18
C PRO A 362 87.14 -26.28 -17.57
N THR A 363 86.93 -25.30 -18.44
CA THR A 363 87.55 -25.20 -19.77
C THR A 363 88.35 -23.89 -19.87
N GLU A 364 89.21 -23.76 -20.88
CA GLU A 364 90.10 -22.60 -21.08
C GLU A 364 89.36 -21.24 -21.19
N HIS A 365 88.05 -21.27 -21.42
CA HIS A 365 87.18 -20.08 -21.51
C HIS A 365 86.08 -20.02 -20.43
N GLY A 366 86.24 -20.77 -19.33
CA GLY A 366 85.32 -20.79 -18.19
C GLY A 366 84.69 -22.17 -17.93
N TRP A 367 83.70 -22.23 -17.05
CA TRP A 367 83.04 -23.49 -16.68
C TRP A 367 81.98 -23.87 -17.71
N ARG A 368 81.96 -25.13 -18.15
CA ARG A 368 80.95 -25.66 -19.07
C ARG A 368 80.34 -26.95 -18.56
N LEU A 369 79.05 -27.12 -18.83
CA LEU A 369 78.34 -28.36 -18.56
C LEU A 369 78.77 -29.41 -19.59
N THR A 370 79.42 -30.45 -19.10
CA THR A 370 79.87 -31.60 -19.89
C THR A 370 79.21 -32.86 -19.35
N ARG A 371 79.20 -33.96 -20.10
CA ARG A 371 78.57 -35.20 -19.63
C ARG A 371 79.39 -35.78 -18.46
N GLY A 372 78.70 -36.18 -17.38
CA GLY A 372 79.29 -36.83 -16.21
C GLY A 372 79.32 -38.34 -16.34
#